data_AF-T1J4R2-F1
#
_entry.id   AF-T1J4R2-F1
#
_cell.length_a   1.000
_cell.length_b   1.000
_cell.length_c   1.000
_cell.angle_alpha   90.00
_cell.angle_beta   90.00
_cell.angle_gamma   90.00
#
_symmetry.space_group_name_H-M   'P 1'
#
loop_
_entity.id
_entity.type
_entity.pdbx_description
1 polymer ?
#
loop_
_entity_poly.entity_id
_entity_poly.type
_entity_poly.pdbx_seq_one_letter_code
_entity_poly.pdbx_strand_id
1 'polypeptide(L)'
;MCYKILRPAMDRMYNCNVLDSILFGQKLVLDFGFHENMNQRELKSCISQVQELYGFNKINREPFDLYFCNLQANCEFARKLSAGMGNLKTSSCLVTASDKSYLDFFQKEKLVYLTPDCKNDLNVFNYDDVYIVGGLVDLRSNVPLAMSKAKSEGLRMARLPLEKYVHWGIGSKSLTLDQIVKILLTLKNSKSWTKAFQHVPGRKLYKSGKNH
;
A
#
# COMPACT_ATOMS: atom_id res chain seq x y z
N MET A 1 -9.39 21.09 -35.61
CA MET A 1 -8.41 20.55 -34.63
C MET A 1 -9.12 20.49 -33.28
N CYS A 2 -9.44 19.29 -32.77
CA CYS A 2 -10.25 19.11 -31.55
C CYS A 2 -9.32 18.79 -30.37
N TYR A 3 -9.13 19.74 -29.45
CA TYR A 3 -8.34 19.50 -28.24
C TYR A 3 -9.25 18.86 -27.18
N LYS A 4 -8.96 17.63 -26.77
CA LYS A 4 -9.64 17.00 -25.63
C LYS A 4 -9.24 17.72 -24.33
N ILE A 5 -10.13 18.58 -23.83
CA ILE A 5 -10.07 19.29 -22.52
C ILE A 5 -10.11 18.30 -21.31
N LEU A 6 -10.08 16.98 -21.57
CA LEU A 6 -10.34 15.92 -20.60
C LEU A 6 -9.25 15.77 -19.53
N ARG A 7 -7.95 15.91 -19.85
CA ARG A 7 -6.89 15.59 -18.86
C ARG A 7 -6.89 16.52 -17.65
N PRO A 8 -6.88 17.86 -17.81
CA PRO A 8 -6.87 18.77 -16.65
C PRO A 8 -8.16 18.70 -15.83
N ALA A 9 -9.30 18.42 -16.48
CA ALA A 9 -10.57 18.25 -15.79
C ALA A 9 -10.60 16.95 -14.96
N MET A 10 -10.08 15.85 -15.51
CA MET A 10 -9.94 14.58 -14.80
C MET A 10 -8.98 14.71 -13.61
N ASP A 11 -7.83 15.38 -13.79
CA ASP A 11 -6.88 15.58 -12.69
C ASP A 11 -7.49 16.39 -11.54
N ARG A 12 -8.30 17.41 -11.85
CA ARG A 12 -9.07 18.14 -10.82
C ARG A 12 -10.05 17.23 -10.09
N MET A 13 -10.83 16.43 -10.83
CA MET A 13 -11.77 15.48 -10.24
C MET A 13 -11.06 14.47 -9.32
N TYR A 14 -9.94 13.90 -9.76
CA TYR A 14 -9.15 12.98 -8.96
C TYR A 14 -8.61 13.65 -7.69
N ASN A 15 -8.09 14.88 -7.81
CA ASN A 15 -7.66 15.64 -6.64
C ASN A 15 -8.83 15.92 -5.68
N CYS A 16 -10.03 16.23 -6.19
CA CYS A 16 -11.22 16.41 -5.34
C CYS A 16 -11.56 15.13 -4.56
N ASN A 17 -11.51 13.96 -5.19
CA ASN A 17 -11.75 12.69 -4.50
C ASN A 17 -10.73 12.44 -3.39
N VAL A 18 -9.46 12.78 -3.62
CA VAL A 18 -8.41 12.65 -2.58
C VAL A 18 -8.58 13.69 -1.47
N LEU A 19 -8.99 14.92 -1.79
CA LEU A 19 -9.33 15.92 -0.77
C LEU A 19 -10.50 15.48 0.10
N ASP A 20 -11.53 14.87 -0.49
CA ASP A 20 -12.65 14.28 0.23
C ASP A 20 -12.20 13.15 1.16
N SER A 21 -11.27 12.30 0.70
CA SER A 21 -10.73 11.22 1.55
C SER A 21 -9.90 11.74 2.73
N ILE A 22 -9.19 12.86 2.59
CA ILE A 22 -8.49 13.50 3.71
C ILE A 22 -9.47 13.84 4.84
N LEU A 23 -10.65 14.36 4.50
CA LEU A 23 -11.65 14.76 5.48
C LEU A 23 -12.45 13.57 6.04
N PHE A 24 -12.87 12.65 5.18
CA PHE A 24 -13.89 11.63 5.53
C PHE A 24 -13.51 10.20 5.15
N GLY A 25 -12.41 10.03 4.40
CA GLY A 25 -11.97 8.73 3.91
C GLY A 25 -11.21 7.91 4.94
N GLN A 26 -11.18 6.61 4.70
CA GLN A 26 -10.41 5.67 5.50
C GLN A 26 -8.91 5.92 5.35
N LYS A 27 -8.19 5.79 6.46
CA LYS A 27 -6.75 6.03 6.53
C LYS A 27 -5.97 4.76 6.21
N LEU A 28 -4.88 4.89 5.47
CA LEU A 28 -3.95 3.79 5.18
C LEU A 28 -2.52 4.29 5.40
N VAL A 29 -1.75 3.55 6.18
CA VAL A 29 -0.36 3.89 6.50
C VAL A 29 0.60 3.07 5.65
N LEU A 30 1.59 3.75 5.08
CA LEU A 30 2.84 3.15 4.61
C LEU A 30 3.95 3.45 5.61
N ASP A 31 4.53 2.41 6.20
CA ASP A 31 5.63 2.52 7.17
C ASP A 31 7.00 2.46 6.47
N PHE A 32 7.69 3.58 6.37
CA PHE A 32 9.02 3.69 5.73
C PHE A 32 10.21 3.51 6.69
N GLY A 33 9.96 2.96 7.89
CA GLY A 33 10.99 2.69 8.90
C GLY A 33 12.00 1.60 8.56
N PHE A 34 12.06 1.10 7.32
CA PHE A 34 12.92 -0.01 6.89
C PHE A 34 13.91 0.37 5.77
N HIS A 35 14.05 1.65 5.45
CA HIS A 35 14.85 2.08 4.30
C HIS A 35 16.34 1.69 4.42
N GLU A 36 16.88 1.59 5.64
CA GLU A 36 18.25 1.09 5.89
C GLU A 36 18.41 -0.41 5.65
N ASN A 37 17.31 -1.18 5.65
CA ASN A 37 17.31 -2.62 5.39
C ASN A 37 17.26 -2.96 3.89
N MET A 38 17.13 -1.97 3.01
CA MET A 38 17.04 -2.17 1.57
C MET A 38 18.31 -1.75 0.85
N ASN A 39 18.79 -2.59 -0.07
CA ASN A 39 19.84 -2.17 -1.00
C ASN A 39 19.31 -1.22 -2.09
N GLN A 40 20.20 -0.64 -2.89
CA GLN A 40 19.82 0.34 -3.92
C GLN A 40 18.82 -0.19 -4.97
N ARG A 41 18.82 -1.49 -5.26
CA ARG A 41 17.85 -2.11 -6.19
C ARG A 41 16.48 -2.22 -5.54
N GLU A 42 16.43 -2.63 -4.28
CA GLU A 42 15.21 -2.72 -3.48
C GLU A 42 14.60 -1.35 -3.22
N LEU A 43 15.41 -0.34 -2.87
CA LEU A 43 14.99 1.06 -2.73
C LEU A 43 14.33 1.59 -4.00
N LYS A 44 14.97 1.39 -5.17
CA LYS A 44 14.39 1.78 -6.47
C LYS A 44 13.07 1.06 -6.74
N SER A 45 12.98 -0.23 -6.43
CA SER A 45 11.74 -0.99 -6.61
C SER A 45 10.63 -0.50 -5.67
N CYS A 46 10.97 -0.22 -4.41
CA CYS A 46 10.04 0.33 -3.43
C CYS A 46 9.48 1.67 -3.91
N ILE A 47 10.34 2.59 -4.37
CA ILE A 47 9.91 3.89 -4.92
C ILE A 47 8.96 3.72 -6.11
N SER A 48 9.27 2.82 -7.05
CA SER A 48 8.38 2.52 -8.18
C SER A 48 7.01 2.02 -7.72
N GLN A 49 6.98 1.08 -6.76
CA GLN A 49 5.74 0.55 -6.21
C GLN A 49 4.92 1.63 -5.49
N VAL A 50 5.57 2.55 -4.77
CA VAL A 50 4.88 3.69 -4.12
C VAL A 50 4.29 4.67 -5.14
N GLN A 51 4.97 4.93 -6.25
CA GLN A 51 4.41 5.76 -7.32
C GLN A 51 3.19 5.10 -7.97
N GLU A 52 3.30 3.81 -8.27
CA GLU A 52 2.21 3.04 -8.88
C GLU A 52 0.98 2.98 -7.98
N LEU A 53 1.16 2.70 -6.69
CA LEU A 53 0.04 2.65 -5.75
C LEU A 53 -0.58 4.04 -5.52
N TYR A 54 0.23 5.11 -5.49
CA TYR A 54 -0.30 6.46 -5.34
C TYR A 54 -1.15 6.84 -6.56
N GLY A 55 -0.66 6.58 -7.77
CA GLY A 55 -1.41 6.80 -8.99
C GLY A 55 -2.72 6.02 -9.00
N PHE A 56 -2.69 4.75 -8.61
CA PHE A 56 -3.89 3.91 -8.53
C PHE A 56 -4.89 4.38 -7.47
N ASN A 57 -4.40 4.81 -6.31
CA ASN A 57 -5.22 5.38 -5.25
C ASN A 57 -5.90 6.67 -5.74
N LYS A 58 -5.11 7.60 -6.30
CA LYS A 58 -5.57 8.93 -6.75
C LYS A 58 -6.72 8.88 -7.76
N ILE A 59 -6.68 7.95 -8.71
CA ILE A 59 -7.72 7.84 -9.75
C ILE A 59 -8.99 7.11 -9.25
N ASN A 60 -8.98 6.61 -8.02
CA ASN A 60 -10.12 5.90 -7.47
C ASN A 60 -11.24 6.88 -7.10
N ARG A 61 -12.49 6.39 -7.12
CA ARG A 61 -13.65 7.17 -6.70
C ARG A 61 -13.61 7.46 -5.20
N GLU A 62 -13.19 6.47 -4.41
CA GLU A 62 -13.07 6.60 -2.96
C GLU A 62 -11.66 6.19 -2.51
N PRO A 63 -10.66 7.06 -2.75
CA PRO A 63 -9.28 6.79 -2.37
C PRO A 63 -9.13 6.61 -0.85
N PHE A 64 -8.07 5.93 -0.44
CA PHE A 64 -7.56 6.08 0.93
C PHE A 64 -6.95 7.47 1.11
N ASP A 65 -7.02 7.98 2.33
CA ASP A 65 -6.11 9.02 2.80
C ASP A 65 -4.80 8.36 3.24
N LEU A 66 -3.73 8.67 2.51
CA LEU A 66 -2.44 8.00 2.65
C LEU A 66 -1.54 8.73 3.65
N TYR A 67 -0.98 7.95 4.58
CA TYR A 67 0.01 8.41 5.55
C TYR A 67 1.34 7.73 5.28
N PHE A 68 2.37 8.52 5.00
CA PHE A 68 3.74 8.06 4.85
C PHE A 68 4.45 8.36 6.18
N CYS A 69 4.51 7.35 7.05
CA CYS A 69 5.08 7.46 8.40
C CYS A 69 6.51 6.92 8.45
N ASN A 70 7.25 7.30 9.49
CA ASN A 70 8.66 6.95 9.68
C ASN A 70 9.53 7.29 8.45
N LEU A 71 9.12 8.29 7.67
CA LEU A 71 9.84 8.75 6.48
C LEU A 71 10.89 9.77 6.92
N GLN A 72 12.08 9.28 7.29
CA GLN A 72 13.16 10.14 7.77
C GLN A 72 13.44 11.29 6.80
N ALA A 73 13.39 12.51 7.32
CA ALA A 73 13.76 13.69 6.56
C ALA A 73 15.21 13.59 6.09
N ASN A 74 15.49 14.11 4.90
CA ASN A 74 16.83 14.22 4.31
C ASN A 74 17.56 12.90 3.98
N CYS A 75 16.94 11.72 4.17
CA CYS A 75 17.53 10.47 3.69
C CYS A 75 17.41 10.36 2.15
N GLU A 76 18.29 9.55 1.54
CA GLU A 76 18.32 9.35 0.09
C GLU A 76 16.97 8.83 -0.43
N PHE A 77 16.34 7.94 0.32
CA PHE A 77 15.03 7.37 -0.01
C PHE A 77 13.95 8.46 -0.08
N ALA A 78 13.81 9.31 0.94
CA ALA A 78 12.82 10.39 0.97
C ALA A 78 13.03 11.39 -0.18
N ARG A 79 14.28 11.73 -0.49
CA ARG A 79 14.60 12.61 -1.63
C ARG A 79 14.19 12.00 -2.96
N LYS A 80 14.54 10.74 -3.21
CA LYS A 80 14.20 10.04 -4.47
C LYS A 80 12.69 9.80 -4.59
N LEU A 81 12.03 9.42 -3.50
CA LEU A 81 10.58 9.25 -3.45
C LEU A 81 9.88 10.58 -3.76
N SER A 82 10.32 11.67 -3.13
CA SER A 82 9.80 13.01 -3.41
C SER A 82 9.96 13.40 -4.86
N ALA A 83 11.15 13.25 -5.44
CA ALA A 83 11.40 13.58 -6.84
C ALA A 83 10.49 12.79 -7.79
N GLY A 84 10.33 11.49 -7.53
CA GLY A 84 9.52 10.61 -8.37
C GLY A 84 8.01 10.80 -8.25
N MET A 85 7.54 11.40 -7.16
CA MET A 85 6.12 11.74 -6.93
C MET A 85 5.75 13.15 -7.43
N GLY A 86 6.66 13.85 -8.11
CA GLY A 86 6.45 15.24 -8.55
C GLY A 86 6.63 16.26 -7.42
N ASN A 87 7.60 16.01 -6.53
CA ASN A 87 7.85 16.70 -5.26
C ASN A 87 6.71 16.55 -4.24
N LEU A 88 6.87 15.61 -3.30
CA LEU A 88 6.00 15.39 -2.13
C LEU A 88 5.71 16.68 -1.33
N LYS A 89 6.59 17.67 -1.43
CA LYS A 89 6.50 18.97 -0.75
C LYS A 89 5.64 20.01 -1.47
N THR A 90 5.06 19.69 -2.63
CA THR A 90 4.17 20.59 -3.34
C THR A 90 2.72 20.35 -2.93
N SER A 91 1.88 21.39 -3.01
CA SER A 91 0.43 21.30 -2.76
C SER A 91 -0.32 20.35 -3.71
N SER A 92 0.36 19.77 -4.70
CA SER A 92 -0.20 18.80 -5.63
C SER A 92 -0.11 17.35 -5.17
N CYS A 93 0.71 17.06 -4.14
CA CYS A 93 0.77 15.73 -3.54
C CYS A 93 -0.07 15.69 -2.27
N LEU A 94 -1.22 15.04 -2.36
CA LEU A 94 -2.22 14.96 -1.30
C LEU A 94 -1.98 13.71 -0.43
N VAL A 95 -0.80 13.68 0.20
CA VAL A 95 -0.37 12.61 1.12
C VAL A 95 0.18 13.25 2.39
N THR A 96 -0.17 12.69 3.55
CA THR A 96 0.44 13.10 4.82
C THR A 96 1.78 12.40 4.98
N ALA A 97 2.88 13.09 4.68
CA ALA A 97 4.24 12.53 4.81
C ALA A 97 4.99 13.12 6.01
N SER A 98 5.49 12.26 6.90
CA SER A 98 6.19 12.67 8.13
C SER A 98 7.23 11.64 8.57
N ASP A 99 8.25 12.13 9.27
CA ASP A 99 9.22 11.35 10.03
C ASP A 99 8.65 10.72 11.31
N LYS A 100 7.49 11.20 11.77
CA LYS A 100 6.77 10.67 12.94
C LYS A 100 6.26 9.25 12.72
N SER A 101 6.08 8.53 13.82
CA SER A 101 5.46 7.21 13.83
C SER A 101 3.95 7.33 13.59
N TYR A 102 3.35 6.29 13.02
CA TYR A 102 1.89 6.17 12.99
C TYR A 102 1.26 6.15 14.39
N LEU A 103 2.03 5.80 15.43
CA LEU A 103 1.61 5.88 16.84
C LEU A 103 1.41 7.33 17.31
N ASP A 104 2.04 8.30 16.64
CA ASP A 104 1.86 9.73 16.95
C ASP A 104 0.59 10.31 16.31
N PHE A 105 0.02 9.61 15.32
CA PHE A 105 -1.17 10.06 14.57
C PHE A 105 -2.45 9.33 14.95
N PHE A 106 -2.35 8.06 15.37
CA PHE A 106 -3.50 7.20 15.53
C PHE A 106 -3.49 6.47 16.88
N GLN A 107 -4.69 6.25 17.42
CA GLN A 107 -4.87 5.40 18.59
C GLN A 107 -4.43 3.96 18.26
N LYS A 108 -3.60 3.40 19.14
CA LYS A 108 -2.98 2.09 18.96
C LYS A 108 -4.00 0.99 18.68
N GLU A 109 -5.15 1.06 19.32
CA GLU A 109 -6.22 0.07 19.25
C GLU A 109 -6.81 -0.02 17.84
N LYS A 110 -6.78 1.08 17.08
CA LYS A 110 -7.25 1.14 15.68
C LYS A 110 -6.24 0.62 14.67
N LEU A 111 -4.98 0.45 15.05
CA LEU A 111 -3.92 0.06 14.12
C LEU A 111 -3.90 -1.46 13.90
N VAL A 112 -3.81 -1.85 12.62
CA VAL A 112 -3.60 -3.24 12.20
C VAL A 112 -2.43 -3.32 11.23
N TYR A 113 -1.33 -3.92 11.68
CA TYR A 113 -0.16 -4.10 10.84
C TYR A 113 -0.32 -5.34 9.94
N LEU A 114 -0.31 -5.13 8.63
CA LEU A 114 -0.39 -6.21 7.65
C LEU A 114 1.00 -6.78 7.36
N THR A 115 1.17 -8.08 7.61
CA THR A 115 2.39 -8.82 7.32
C THR A 115 2.06 -10.25 6.90
N PRO A 116 2.73 -10.82 5.89
CA PRO A 116 2.52 -12.21 5.48
C PRO A 116 2.93 -13.23 6.55
N ASP A 117 3.80 -12.83 7.49
CA ASP A 117 4.35 -13.71 8.54
C ASP A 117 3.36 -13.91 9.72
N CYS A 118 2.28 -13.13 9.78
CA CYS A 118 1.24 -13.32 10.79
C CYS A 118 0.46 -14.62 10.56
N LYS A 119 0.08 -15.30 11.64
CA LYS A 119 -0.77 -16.50 11.58
C LYS A 119 -2.25 -16.19 11.37
N ASN A 120 -2.69 -15.00 11.80
CA ASN A 120 -4.09 -14.62 11.80
C ASN A 120 -4.47 -14.00 10.46
N ASP A 121 -5.51 -14.54 9.83
CA ASP A 121 -6.06 -13.98 8.61
C ASP A 121 -6.92 -12.74 8.90
N LEU A 122 -6.81 -11.72 8.06
CA LEU A 122 -7.79 -10.65 7.97
C LEU A 122 -9.04 -11.20 7.28
N ASN A 123 -9.99 -11.73 8.05
CA ASN A 123 -11.22 -12.32 7.50
C ASN A 123 -12.23 -11.26 7.07
N VAL A 124 -12.35 -10.20 7.86
CA VAL A 124 -13.30 -9.09 7.67
C VAL A 124 -12.51 -7.80 7.57
N PHE A 125 -12.77 -7.03 6.52
CA PHE A 125 -12.24 -5.67 6.39
C PHE A 125 -13.07 -4.73 7.26
N ASN A 126 -12.42 -4.07 8.21
CA ASN A 126 -13.02 -3.13 9.14
C ASN A 126 -12.73 -1.70 8.66
N TYR A 127 -13.78 -0.89 8.53
CA TYR A 127 -13.66 0.50 8.08
C TYR A 127 -13.19 1.45 9.18
N ASP A 128 -13.29 1.03 10.45
CA ASP A 128 -12.80 1.79 11.61
C ASP A 128 -11.31 1.52 11.91
N ASP A 129 -10.73 0.48 11.30
CA ASP A 129 -9.31 0.15 11.43
C ASP A 129 -8.46 1.01 10.49
N VAL A 130 -7.27 1.34 10.96
CA VAL A 130 -6.19 1.95 10.20
C VAL A 130 -5.16 0.87 9.90
N TYR A 131 -5.14 0.42 8.65
CA TYR A 131 -4.21 -0.61 8.19
C TYR A 131 -2.82 -0.01 7.95
N ILE A 132 -1.78 -0.75 8.35
CA ILE A 132 -0.38 -0.39 8.10
C ILE A 132 0.21 -1.41 7.15
N VAL A 133 0.90 -0.93 6.11
CA VAL A 133 1.69 -1.75 5.19
C VAL A 133 3.14 -1.30 5.26
N GLY A 134 4.07 -2.26 5.41
CA GLY A 134 5.49 -1.96 5.39
C GLY A 134 5.93 -1.43 4.03
N GLY A 135 6.46 -0.21 3.99
CA GLY A 135 7.07 0.43 2.82
C GLY A 135 8.45 -0.16 2.53
N LEU A 136 8.52 -1.48 2.33
CA LEU A 136 9.75 -2.22 2.14
C LEU A 136 9.62 -3.21 0.98
N VAL A 137 10.72 -3.44 0.28
CA VAL A 137 10.85 -4.47 -0.75
C VAL A 137 11.97 -5.39 -0.31
N ASP A 138 11.61 -6.58 0.15
CA ASP A 138 12.57 -7.56 0.62
C ASP A 138 12.67 -8.72 -0.37
N LEU A 139 13.64 -8.62 -1.30
CA LEU A 139 13.86 -9.64 -2.32
C LEU A 139 14.80 -10.77 -1.84
N ARG A 140 15.41 -10.63 -0.65
CA ARG A 140 16.59 -11.43 -0.25
C ARG A 140 16.57 -11.91 1.19
N SER A 141 15.88 -11.23 2.09
CA SER A 141 15.84 -11.53 3.51
C SER A 141 14.61 -12.37 3.85
N ASN A 142 14.83 -13.36 4.72
CA ASN A 142 13.77 -14.15 5.35
C ASN A 142 13.43 -13.60 6.74
N VAL A 143 13.91 -12.41 7.09
CA VAL A 143 13.69 -11.81 8.41
C VAL A 143 12.33 -11.14 8.41
N PRO A 144 11.42 -11.49 9.34
CA PRO A 144 10.07 -10.92 9.37
C PRO A 144 10.09 -9.53 10.03
N LEU A 145 10.72 -8.54 9.37
CA LEU A 145 10.97 -7.19 9.91
C LEU A 145 9.68 -6.49 10.35
N ALA A 146 8.67 -6.49 9.47
CA ALA A 146 7.36 -5.90 9.74
C ALA A 146 6.65 -6.55 10.93
N MET A 147 6.65 -7.89 11.00
CA MET A 147 6.04 -8.61 12.12
C MET A 147 6.79 -8.37 13.43
N SER A 148 8.13 -8.33 13.37
CA SER A 148 8.98 -8.11 14.54
C SER A 148 8.72 -6.73 15.14
N LYS A 149 8.68 -5.70 14.29
CA LYS A 149 8.35 -4.32 14.68
C LYS A 149 6.94 -4.21 15.25
N ALA A 150 5.93 -4.75 14.55
CA ALA A 150 4.55 -4.72 15.02
C ALA A 150 4.38 -5.45 16.36
N LYS A 151 5.09 -6.55 16.57
CA LYS A 151 5.10 -7.28 17.84
C LYS A 151 5.77 -6.49 18.97
N SER A 152 6.93 -5.85 18.72
CA SER A 152 7.60 -5.03 19.74
C SER A 152 6.77 -3.81 20.14
N GLU A 153 6.01 -3.26 19.19
CA GLU A 153 5.08 -2.15 19.46
C GLU A 153 3.74 -2.62 20.03
N GLY A 154 3.48 -3.93 20.10
CA GLY A 154 2.26 -4.51 20.64
C GLY A 154 1.01 -4.21 19.80
N LEU A 155 1.14 -4.16 18.47
CA LEU A 155 0.05 -3.89 17.54
C LEU A 155 -0.76 -5.15 17.23
N ARG A 156 -2.03 -4.95 16.85
CA ARG A 156 -2.78 -6.01 16.15
C ARG A 156 -2.10 -6.27 14.81
N MET A 157 -2.02 -7.54 14.44
CA MET A 157 -1.43 -7.98 13.18
C MET A 157 -2.40 -8.91 12.46
N ALA A 158 -2.38 -8.84 11.12
CA ALA A 158 -3.08 -9.78 10.28
C ALA A 158 -2.31 -10.02 8.97
N ARG A 159 -2.55 -11.15 8.33
CA ARG A 159 -2.17 -11.40 6.93
C ARG A 159 -3.39 -11.38 6.03
N LEU A 160 -3.20 -11.15 4.74
CA LEU A 160 -4.28 -11.33 3.76
C LEU A 160 -4.63 -12.83 3.67
N PRO A 161 -5.93 -13.21 3.58
CA PRO A 161 -6.39 -14.60 3.55
C PRO A 161 -6.13 -15.31 2.21
N LEU A 162 -4.94 -15.15 1.63
CA LEU A 162 -4.63 -15.56 0.26
C LEU A 162 -4.88 -17.06 0.02
N GLU A 163 -4.51 -17.92 0.97
CA GLU A 163 -4.68 -19.38 0.86
C GLU A 163 -6.15 -19.81 0.69
N LYS A 164 -7.13 -18.96 1.09
CA LYS A 164 -8.56 -19.26 0.96
C LYS A 164 -9.12 -18.97 -0.43
N TYR A 165 -8.45 -18.10 -1.20
CA TYR A 165 -9.01 -17.53 -2.43
C TYR A 165 -8.07 -17.64 -3.64
N VAL A 166 -6.78 -17.90 -3.42
CA VAL A 166 -5.75 -17.90 -4.45
C VAL A 166 -5.21 -19.32 -4.63
N HIS A 167 -5.45 -19.89 -5.80
CA HIS A 167 -4.81 -21.15 -6.21
C HIS A 167 -3.42 -20.86 -6.74
N TRP A 168 -2.42 -21.03 -5.87
CA TRP A 168 -1.03 -20.76 -6.19
C TRP A 168 -0.48 -21.73 -7.25
N GLY A 169 0.23 -21.18 -8.22
CA GLY A 169 1.06 -21.92 -9.17
C GLY A 169 2.52 -21.97 -8.71
N ILE A 170 3.43 -22.06 -9.67
CA ILE A 170 4.88 -22.04 -9.39
C ILE A 170 5.31 -20.57 -9.18
N GLY A 171 5.90 -20.26 -8.02
CA GLY A 171 6.49 -18.95 -7.72
C GLY A 171 6.35 -18.53 -6.26
N SER A 172 6.89 -17.35 -5.94
CA SER A 172 6.77 -16.76 -4.60
C SER A 172 5.34 -16.29 -4.31
N LYS A 173 4.87 -16.60 -3.09
CA LYS A 173 3.59 -16.14 -2.54
C LYS A 173 3.63 -14.70 -1.99
N SER A 174 4.79 -14.04 -2.04
CA SER A 174 4.95 -12.66 -1.58
C SER A 174 4.29 -11.69 -2.54
N LEU A 175 3.47 -10.76 -2.02
CA LEU A 175 2.89 -9.68 -2.81
C LEU A 175 3.77 -8.42 -2.72
N THR A 176 3.77 -7.63 -3.77
CA THR A 176 4.43 -6.31 -3.78
C THR A 176 3.58 -5.30 -3.02
N LEU A 177 4.20 -4.18 -2.62
CA LEU A 177 3.53 -3.11 -1.89
C LEU A 177 2.31 -2.58 -2.67
N ASP A 178 2.47 -2.35 -3.96
CA ASP A 178 1.40 -1.86 -4.82
C ASP A 178 0.25 -2.88 -4.95
N GLN A 179 0.56 -4.18 -4.98
CA GLN A 179 -0.46 -5.24 -5.02
C GLN A 179 -1.29 -5.23 -3.74
N ILE A 180 -0.65 -5.11 -2.57
CA ILE A 180 -1.35 -5.05 -1.29
C ILE A 180 -2.30 -3.85 -1.26
N VAL A 181 -1.83 -2.66 -1.65
CA VAL A 181 -2.68 -1.45 -1.64
C VAL A 181 -3.83 -1.56 -2.65
N LYS A 182 -3.58 -2.10 -3.86
CA LYS A 182 -4.65 -2.37 -4.85
C LYS A 182 -5.70 -3.34 -4.31
N ILE A 183 -5.27 -4.42 -3.63
CA ILE A 183 -6.16 -5.38 -2.96
C ILE A 183 -7.00 -4.66 -1.90
N LEU A 184 -6.39 -3.90 -0.99
CA LEU A 184 -7.09 -3.19 0.07
C LEU A 184 -8.10 -2.18 -0.48
N LEU A 185 -7.73 -1.43 -1.52
CA LEU A 185 -8.60 -0.42 -2.12
C LEU A 185 -9.80 -1.06 -2.82
N THR A 186 -9.56 -2.13 -3.58
CA THR A 186 -10.65 -2.89 -4.20
C THR A 186 -11.53 -3.58 -3.16
N LEU A 187 -10.95 -4.11 -2.08
CA LEU A 187 -11.70 -4.71 -0.98
C LEU A 187 -12.57 -3.68 -0.25
N LYS A 188 -12.01 -2.51 0.10
CA LYS A 188 -12.74 -1.39 0.69
C LYS A 188 -13.99 -1.04 -0.11
N ASN A 189 -13.86 -0.96 -1.43
CA ASN A 189 -14.93 -0.48 -2.31
C ASN A 189 -15.92 -1.57 -2.74
N SER A 190 -15.50 -2.84 -2.76
CA SER A 190 -16.31 -3.94 -3.30
C SER A 190 -16.78 -4.96 -2.25
N LYS A 191 -16.18 -4.95 -1.05
CA LYS A 191 -16.40 -5.94 0.02
C LYS A 191 -16.17 -7.39 -0.44
N SER A 192 -15.39 -7.59 -1.50
CA SER A 192 -15.20 -8.90 -2.13
C SER A 192 -13.72 -9.26 -2.21
N TRP A 193 -13.32 -10.26 -1.42
CA TRP A 193 -12.01 -10.88 -1.51
C TRP A 193 -11.71 -11.42 -2.92
N THR A 194 -12.70 -12.04 -3.56
CA THR A 194 -12.58 -12.56 -4.93
C THR A 194 -12.24 -11.46 -5.93
N LYS A 195 -12.90 -10.30 -5.86
CA LYS A 195 -12.55 -9.15 -6.73
C LYS A 195 -11.18 -8.58 -6.36
N ALA A 196 -10.91 -8.41 -5.06
CA ALA A 196 -9.65 -7.84 -4.58
C ALA A 196 -8.43 -8.66 -5.04
N PHE A 197 -8.50 -9.99 -4.95
CA PHE A 197 -7.40 -10.88 -5.34
C PHE A 197 -7.19 -11.04 -6.85
N GLN A 198 -8.01 -10.42 -7.71
CA GLN A 198 -7.69 -10.27 -9.13
C GLN A 198 -6.43 -9.45 -9.37
N HIS A 199 -5.99 -8.65 -8.37
CA HIS A 199 -4.73 -7.93 -8.41
C HIS A 199 -3.50 -8.81 -8.11
N VAL A 200 -3.68 -10.09 -7.75
CA VAL A 200 -2.57 -11.06 -7.66
C VAL A 200 -2.11 -11.40 -9.09
N PRO A 201 -0.82 -11.24 -9.43
CA PRO A 201 -0.34 -11.49 -10.79
C PRO A 201 -0.63 -12.91 -11.26
N GLY A 202 -1.25 -13.04 -12.45
CA GLY A 202 -1.60 -14.34 -13.03
C GLY A 202 -0.42 -15.32 -13.16
N ARG A 203 0.82 -14.82 -13.30
CA ARG A 203 2.05 -15.65 -13.30
C ARG A 203 2.30 -16.40 -11.99
N LYS A 204 1.67 -16.00 -10.88
CA LYS A 204 1.74 -16.67 -9.57
C LYS A 204 0.60 -17.67 -9.37
N LEU A 205 -0.37 -17.71 -10.29
CA LEU A 205 -1.55 -18.56 -10.18
C LEU A 205 -1.33 -19.87 -10.92
N TYR A 206 -1.98 -20.93 -10.45
CA TYR A 206 -2.01 -22.20 -11.15
C TYR A 206 -2.70 -22.02 -12.50
N LYS A 207 -2.02 -22.40 -13.59
CA LYS A 207 -2.66 -22.49 -14.90
C LYS A 207 -3.26 -23.88 -15.02
N SER A 208 -4.58 -23.98 -14.92
CA SER A 208 -5.24 -25.23 -15.30
C SER A 208 -4.94 -25.49 -16.79
N GLY A 209 -4.41 -26.68 -17.10
CA GLY A 209 -4.11 -27.07 -18.47
C GLY A 209 -5.33 -26.87 -19.36
N LYS A 210 -5.16 -26.20 -20.48
CA LYS A 210 -6.11 -26.30 -21.59
C LYS A 210 -6.03 -27.74 -22.08
N ASN A 211 -6.97 -28.58 -21.66
CA ASN A 211 -7.28 -29.80 -22.41
C ASN A 211 -7.97 -29.33 -23.70
N HIS A 212 -7.23 -29.34 -24.80
CA HIS A 212 -7.76 -29.50 -26.15
C HIS A 212 -7.21 -30.81 -26.67
#